data_AF-W6LGH7-F1
#
_entry.id   AF-W6LGH7-F1
#
_cell.length_a   1.000
_cell.length_b   1.000
_cell.length_c   1.000
_cell.angle_alpha   90.00
_cell.angle_beta   90.00
_cell.angle_gamma   90.00
#
_symmetry.space_group_name_H-M   'P 1'
#
loop_
_entity.id
_entity.type
_entity.pdbx_description
1 polymer ?
#
loop_
_entity_poly.entity_id
_entity_poly.type
_entity_poly.pdbx_seq_one_letter_code
_entity_poly.pdbx_strand_id
1 'polypeptide(L)'
;MASQNKNDKILVADLPMMWPKDFLRFEVEGGVWGQQMRQRRRQLTFSLSVGALSTVLGSMYTSLLRKNTIFVLFSTFSGFTILGFCIGIGSARILYEDVASNTETSMMRRVWWAKECAKHWDYSQVDAQTWNAKYPKVQCPKNAIQ
;
A
#
# COMPACT_ATOMS: atom_id res chain seq x y z
N MET A 1 -19.33 -7.35 -42.87
CA MET A 1 -20.39 -6.54 -42.22
C MET A 1 -19.75 -5.78 -41.07
N ALA A 2 -19.49 -4.50 -41.29
CA ALA A 2 -18.81 -3.62 -40.35
C ALA A 2 -19.78 -3.17 -39.25
N SER A 3 -19.40 -3.34 -37.99
CA SER A 3 -20.21 -2.93 -36.84
C SER A 3 -20.09 -1.44 -36.59
N GLN A 4 -20.95 -0.66 -37.24
CA GLN A 4 -21.34 0.67 -36.76
C GLN A 4 -22.25 0.50 -35.53
N ASN A 5 -21.72 0.72 -34.32
CA ASN A 5 -22.44 1.33 -33.18
C ASN A 5 -21.64 1.25 -31.86
N LYS A 6 -20.78 2.24 -31.61
CA LYS A 6 -20.79 3.16 -30.45
C LYS A 6 -19.39 3.75 -30.27
N ASN A 7 -19.32 5.07 -30.36
CA ASN A 7 -18.19 5.88 -29.93
C ASN A 7 -18.01 5.73 -28.41
N ASP A 8 -17.45 4.60 -27.97
CA ASP A 8 -17.06 4.41 -26.58
C ASP A 8 -15.85 5.31 -26.32
N LYS A 9 -16.12 6.52 -25.84
CA LYS A 9 -15.10 7.45 -25.36
C LYS A 9 -14.42 6.82 -24.15
N ILE A 10 -13.21 6.29 -24.34
CA ILE A 10 -12.41 5.73 -23.26
C ILE A 10 -11.90 6.90 -22.41
N LEU A 11 -12.37 6.97 -21.18
CA LEU A 11 -11.93 7.95 -20.19
C LEU A 11 -10.59 7.47 -19.62
N VAL A 12 -9.49 8.06 -20.08
CA VAL A 12 -8.17 7.91 -19.48
C VAL A 12 -7.92 9.15 -18.64
N ALA A 13 -8.20 9.07 -17.35
CA ALA A 13 -7.88 10.12 -16.41
C ALA A 13 -6.73 9.67 -15.52
N ASP A 14 -5.68 10.49 -15.45
CA ASP A 14 -4.62 10.32 -14.47
C ASP A 14 -5.20 10.57 -13.09
N LEU A 15 -5.42 9.48 -12.36
CA LEU A 15 -5.95 9.53 -11.01
C LEU A 15 -4.87 10.09 -10.06
N PRO A 16 -5.24 11.03 -9.17
CA PRO A 16 -4.31 11.52 -8.16
C PRO A 16 -3.87 10.37 -7.25
N MET A 17 -2.68 10.51 -6.65
CA MET A 17 -2.24 9.57 -5.64
C MET A 17 -3.23 9.55 -4.46
N MET A 18 -3.52 8.34 -3.98
CA MET A 18 -4.39 8.12 -2.82
C MET A 18 -3.66 8.57 -1.55
N TRP A 19 -4.28 9.44 -0.74
CA TRP A 19 -3.64 9.96 0.48
C TRP A 19 -3.78 8.98 1.64
N PRO A 20 -2.93 9.08 2.69
CA PRO A 20 -3.02 8.20 3.86
C PRO A 20 -4.41 8.16 4.51
N LYS A 21 -5.14 9.28 4.48
CA LYS A 21 -6.53 9.37 4.97
C LYS A 21 -7.49 8.52 4.14
N ASP A 22 -7.31 8.48 2.82
CA ASP A 22 -8.13 7.69 1.91
C ASP A 22 -7.83 6.19 2.06
N PHE A 23 -6.59 5.82 2.38
CA PHE A 23 -6.24 4.44 2.77
C PHE A 23 -6.99 3.99 4.02
N LEU A 24 -7.11 4.86 5.03
CA LEU A 24 -7.89 4.55 6.23
C LEU A 24 -9.38 4.43 5.90
N ARG A 25 -9.91 5.29 5.03
CA ARG A 25 -11.30 5.17 4.55
C ARG A 25 -11.53 3.87 3.80
N PHE A 26 -10.62 3.47 2.91
CA PHE A 26 -10.71 2.19 2.21
C PHE A 26 -10.70 0.99 3.18
N GLU A 27 -9.96 1.07 4.28
CA GLU A 27 -9.97 0.01 5.30
C GLU A 27 -11.31 -0.14 6.04
N VAL A 28 -12.07 0.96 6.14
CA VAL A 28 -13.39 0.97 6.81
C VAL A 28 -14.52 0.69 5.81
N GLU A 29 -14.49 1.34 4.64
CA GLU A 29 -15.54 1.31 3.63
C GLU A 29 -15.35 0.19 2.58
N GLY A 30 -14.14 -0.35 2.43
CA GLY A 30 -13.77 -1.32 1.40
C GLY A 30 -14.21 -2.76 1.66
N GLY A 31 -15.02 -3.00 2.69
CA GLY A 31 -15.57 -4.33 3.01
C GLY A 31 -14.47 -5.39 3.21
N VAL A 32 -14.61 -6.52 2.53
CA VAL A 32 -13.69 -7.67 2.61
C VAL A 32 -12.26 -7.28 2.25
N TRP A 33 -12.05 -6.44 1.23
CA TRP A 33 -10.71 -6.00 0.81
C TRP A 33 -10.11 -4.97 1.78
N GLY A 34 -10.96 -4.16 2.42
CA GLY A 34 -10.54 -3.29 3.52
C GLY A 34 -10.06 -4.09 4.74
N GLN A 35 -10.79 -5.17 5.08
CA GLN A 35 -10.43 -6.10 6.14
C GLN A 35 -9.10 -6.82 5.85
N GLN A 36 -8.90 -7.29 4.62
CA GLN A 36 -7.63 -7.89 4.18
C GLN A 36 -6.46 -6.91 4.33
N MET A 37 -6.64 -5.64 3.94
CA MET A 37 -5.60 -4.62 4.10
C MET A 37 -5.27 -4.38 5.57
N ARG A 38 -6.29 -4.36 6.45
CA ARG A 38 -6.11 -4.24 7.90
C ARG A 38 -5.39 -5.45 8.50
N GLN A 39 -5.74 -6.67 8.11
CA GLN A 39 -5.04 -7.88 8.53
C GLN A 39 -3.58 -7.87 8.08
N ARG A 40 -3.31 -7.44 6.85
CA ARG A 40 -1.94 -7.31 6.35
C ARG A 40 -1.11 -6.29 7.15
N ARG A 41 -1.71 -5.17 7.59
CA ARG A 41 -1.03 -4.26 8.52
C ARG A 41 -0.69 -4.96 9.83
N ARG A 42 -1.60 -5.76 10.39
CA ARG A 42 -1.34 -6.52 11.62
C ARG A 42 -0.23 -7.56 11.44
N GLN A 43 -0.25 -8.29 10.32
CA GLN A 43 0.82 -9.22 9.95
C GLN A 43 2.18 -8.50 9.89
N LEU A 44 2.26 -7.38 9.18
CA LEU A 44 3.49 -6.60 9.07
C LEU A 44 3.97 -6.04 10.41
N THR A 45 3.05 -5.48 11.21
CA THR A 45 3.39 -4.97 12.55
C THR A 45 3.90 -6.09 13.45
N PHE A 46 3.30 -7.28 13.36
CA PHE A 46 3.77 -8.46 14.10
C PHE A 46 5.14 -8.93 13.62
N SER A 47 5.37 -9.02 12.30
CA SER A 47 6.68 -9.42 11.79
C SER A 47 7.78 -8.41 12.17
N LEU A 48 7.46 -7.11 12.17
CA LEU A 48 8.36 -6.07 12.64
C LEU A 48 8.64 -6.16 14.14
N SER A 49 7.63 -6.45 14.96
CA SER A 49 7.83 -6.59 16.40
C SER A 49 8.68 -7.81 16.73
N VAL A 50 8.47 -8.95 16.07
CA VAL A 50 9.30 -10.15 16.22
C VAL A 50 10.73 -9.89 15.73
N GLY A 51 10.89 -9.19 14.59
CA GLY A 51 12.20 -8.77 14.10
C GLY A 51 12.94 -7.87 15.10
N ALA A 52 12.26 -6.85 15.65
CA ALA A 52 12.83 -5.96 16.65
C ALA A 52 13.22 -6.70 17.94
N LEU A 53 12.35 -7.58 18.46
CA LEU A 53 12.64 -8.39 19.64
C LEU A 53 13.84 -9.32 19.42
N SER A 54 13.90 -10.01 18.29
CA SER A 54 15.03 -10.86 17.93
C SER A 54 16.34 -10.07 17.85
N THR A 55 16.27 -8.86 17.29
CA THR A 55 17.42 -7.97 17.18
C THR A 55 17.92 -7.49 18.53
N VAL A 56 17.01 -7.10 19.44
CA VAL A 56 17.36 -6.66 20.80
C VAL A 56 18.00 -7.81 21.58
N LEU A 57 17.39 -9.00 21.55
CA LEU A 57 17.92 -10.19 22.23
C LEU A 57 19.28 -10.61 21.67
N GLY A 58 19.45 -10.62 20.35
CA GLY A 58 20.71 -10.95 19.70
C GLY A 58 21.82 -9.92 19.96
N SER A 59 21.47 -8.63 20.01
CA SER A 59 22.41 -7.55 20.35
C SER A 59 22.82 -7.61 21.82
N MET A 60 21.89 -7.94 22.72
CA MET A 60 22.18 -8.14 24.14
C MET A 60 23.08 -9.37 24.36
N TYR A 61 22.79 -10.47 23.67
CA TYR A 61 23.61 -11.70 23.71
C TYR A 61 25.05 -11.44 23.25
N THR A 62 25.23 -10.78 22.11
CA THR A 62 26.57 -10.48 21.56
C THR A 62 27.38 -9.53 22.43
N SER A 63 26.72 -8.55 23.07
CA SER A 63 27.38 -7.57 23.94
C SER A 63 27.76 -8.14 25.31
N LEU A 64 26.85 -8.86 25.97
CA LEU A 64 27.05 -9.33 27.34
C LEU A 64 27.85 -10.63 27.43
N LEU A 65 27.55 -11.61 26.57
CA LEU A 65 28.16 -12.94 26.65
C LEU A 65 29.44 -13.06 25.82
N ARG A 66 29.50 -12.41 24.65
CA ARG A 66 30.69 -12.48 23.78
C ARG A 66 31.63 -11.28 23.86
N LYS A 67 31.21 -10.16 24.46
CA LYS A 67 32.01 -8.91 24.57
C LYS A 67 32.67 -8.52 23.23
N ASN A 68 31.93 -8.71 22.14
CA ASN A 68 32.45 -8.52 20.78
C ASN A 68 32.63 -7.04 20.42
N THR A 69 33.46 -6.75 19.41
CA THR A 69 33.67 -5.41 18.86
C THR A 69 32.44 -4.87 18.14
N ILE A 70 32.32 -3.54 18.06
CA ILE A 70 31.17 -2.81 17.47
C ILE A 70 30.86 -3.28 16.03
N PHE A 71 31.87 -3.68 15.26
CA PHE A 71 31.71 -4.20 13.90
C PHE A 71 30.89 -5.50 13.85
N VAL A 72 31.14 -6.42 14.79
CA VAL A 72 30.39 -7.68 14.90
C VAL A 72 28.95 -7.39 15.33
N LEU A 73 28.76 -6.40 16.22
CA LEU A 73 27.45 -5.96 16.69
C LEU A 73 26.57 -5.48 15.53
N PHE A 74 27.13 -4.68 14.61
CA PHE A 74 26.42 -4.18 13.42
C PHE A 74 26.03 -5.31 12.45
N SER A 75 26.95 -6.25 12.20
CA SER A 75 26.67 -7.42 11.37
C SER A 75 25.59 -8.31 11.99
N THR A 76 25.70 -8.61 13.29
CA THR A 76 24.70 -9.42 14.00
C THR A 76 23.35 -8.73 14.11
N PHE A 77 23.30 -7.40 14.23
CA PHE A 77 22.07 -6.62 14.21
C PHE A 77 21.29 -6.94 12.92
N SER A 78 21.92 -6.76 11.76
CA SER A 78 21.28 -7.05 10.47
C SER A 78 20.83 -8.52 10.33
N GLY A 79 21.65 -9.47 10.80
CA GLY A 79 21.33 -10.89 10.75
C GLY A 79 20.12 -11.27 11.61
N PHE A 80 20.07 -10.81 12.85
CA PHE A 80 18.96 -11.08 13.77
C PHE A 80 17.67 -10.38 13.33
N THR A 81 17.75 -9.16 12.77
CA THR A 81 16.57 -8.48 12.26
C THR A 81 15.95 -9.22 11.08
N ILE A 82 16.77 -9.65 10.11
CA ILE A 82 16.28 -10.38 8.93
C ILE A 82 15.70 -11.73 9.34
N LEU A 83 16.41 -12.50 10.18
CA LEU A 83 15.92 -13.80 10.67
C LEU A 83 14.61 -13.66 11.45
N GLY A 84 14.57 -12.72 12.41
CA GLY A 84 13.37 -12.46 13.19
C GLY A 84 12.20 -12.00 12.32
N PHE A 85 12.46 -11.18 11.30
CA PHE A 85 11.44 -10.75 10.36
C PHE A 85 10.89 -11.92 9.51
N CYS A 86 11.75 -12.81 9.02
CA CYS A 86 11.33 -14.00 8.27
C CYS A 86 10.48 -14.95 9.12
N ILE A 87 10.90 -15.22 10.37
CA ILE A 87 10.11 -16.01 11.32
C ILE A 87 8.78 -15.32 11.61
N GLY A 88 8.82 -14.00 11.80
CA GLY A 88 7.65 -13.16 12.01
C GLY A 88 6.66 -13.19 10.85
N ILE A 89 7.11 -13.22 9.59
CA ILE A 89 6.22 -13.34 8.42
C ILE A 89 5.59 -14.73 8.36
N GLY A 90 6.40 -15.78 8.56
CA GLY A 90 5.91 -17.16 8.54
C GLY A 90 4.82 -17.41 9.59
N SER A 91 5.05 -16.94 10.81
CA SER A 91 4.09 -17.05 11.92
C SER A 91 2.90 -16.09 11.79
N ALA A 92 3.09 -14.88 11.25
CA ALA A 92 2.00 -13.93 11.04
C ALA A 92 0.89 -14.49 10.14
N ARG A 93 1.24 -15.26 9.10
CA ARG A 93 0.24 -15.86 8.20
C ARG A 93 -0.63 -16.93 8.87
N ILE A 94 -0.10 -17.59 9.90
CA ILE A 94 -0.83 -18.59 10.67
C ILE A 94 -1.77 -17.90 11.68
N LEU A 95 -1.30 -16.82 12.32
CA LEU A 95 -2.06 -16.10 13.35
C LEU A 95 -3.12 -15.14 12.76
N TYR A 96 -2.87 -14.63 11.56
CA TYR A 96 -3.76 -13.71 10.86
C TYR A 96 -4.01 -14.26 9.46
N GLU A 97 -5.05 -15.06 9.31
CA GLU A 97 -5.43 -15.64 8.02
C GLU A 97 -5.79 -14.56 7.00
N ASP A 98 -5.40 -14.81 5.74
CA ASP A 98 -5.76 -13.95 4.61
C ASP A 98 -7.21 -14.23 4.21
N VAL A 99 -8.05 -13.19 4.28
CA VAL A 99 -9.46 -13.21 3.88
C VAL A 99 -9.63 -13.04 2.37
N ALA A 100 -8.69 -12.38 1.69
CA ALA A 100 -8.73 -12.17 0.24
C ALA A 100 -7.33 -12.16 -0.38
N SER A 101 -7.27 -12.41 -1.71
CA SER A 101 -6.01 -12.35 -2.42
C SER A 101 -5.42 -10.92 -2.45
N ASN A 102 -4.11 -10.82 -2.34
CA ASN A 102 -3.40 -9.54 -2.40
C ASN A 102 -3.55 -8.84 -3.76
N THR A 103 -3.62 -9.60 -4.85
CA THR A 103 -3.80 -9.05 -6.20
C THR A 103 -5.18 -8.41 -6.32
N GLU A 104 -6.22 -9.12 -5.91
CA GLU A 104 -7.60 -8.64 -5.88
C GLU A 104 -7.75 -7.41 -4.99
N THR A 105 -7.17 -7.44 -3.79
CA THR A 105 -7.20 -6.30 -2.86
C THR A 105 -6.55 -5.06 -3.48
N SER A 106 -5.46 -5.23 -4.24
CA SER A 106 -4.79 -4.12 -4.92
C SER A 106 -5.61 -3.54 -6.08
N MET A 107 -6.28 -4.40 -6.85
CA MET A 107 -7.16 -3.98 -7.94
C MET A 107 -8.41 -3.28 -7.38
N MET A 108 -9.04 -3.87 -6.38
CA MET A 108 -10.25 -3.33 -5.76
C MET A 108 -9.99 -1.99 -5.06
N ARG A 109 -8.81 -1.81 -4.48
CA ARG A 109 -8.39 -0.49 -3.95
C ARG A 109 -8.31 0.57 -5.05
N ARG A 110 -7.73 0.24 -6.21
CA ARG A 110 -7.65 1.16 -7.35
C ARG A 110 -9.03 1.51 -7.90
N VAL A 111 -9.90 0.50 -8.03
CA VAL A 111 -11.29 0.69 -8.48
C VAL A 111 -12.08 1.53 -7.49
N TRP A 112 -11.96 1.25 -6.19
CA TRP A 112 -12.60 2.04 -5.14
C TRP A 112 -12.14 3.50 -5.19
N TRP A 113 -10.83 3.72 -5.33
CA TRP A 113 -10.27 5.07 -5.43
C TRP A 113 -10.75 5.82 -6.68
N ALA A 114 -10.82 5.12 -7.82
CA ALA A 114 -11.35 5.69 -9.05
C ALA A 114 -12.82 6.09 -8.91
N LYS A 115 -13.64 5.25 -8.27
CA LYS A 115 -15.03 5.57 -7.96
C LYS A 115 -15.15 6.80 -7.05
N GLU A 116 -14.31 6.90 -6.02
CA GLU A 116 -14.33 8.04 -5.10
C GLU A 116 -13.88 9.34 -5.77
N CYS A 117 -12.92 9.26 -6.69
CA CYS A 117 -12.49 10.40 -7.48
C CYS A 117 -13.56 10.87 -8.47
N ALA A 118 -14.24 9.92 -9.14
CA ALA A 118 -15.28 10.20 -10.12
C ALA A 118 -16.52 10.88 -9.52
N LYS A 119 -16.81 10.69 -8.21
CA LYS A 119 -17.89 11.41 -7.51
C LYS A 119 -17.72 12.93 -7.54
N HIS A 120 -16.48 13.40 -7.61
CA HIS A 120 -16.14 14.83 -7.53
C HIS A 120 -15.72 15.40 -8.89
N TRP A 121 -15.88 14.64 -9.98
CA TRP A 121 -15.62 15.15 -11.31
C TRP A 121 -16.77 16.05 -11.76
N ASP A 122 -16.39 17.21 -12.26
CA ASP A 122 -17.31 18.12 -12.91
C ASP A 122 -17.52 17.65 -14.35
N TYR A 123 -18.66 17.00 -14.58
CA TYR A 123 -19.07 16.51 -15.90
C TYR A 123 -19.52 17.64 -16.85
N SER A 124 -19.48 18.91 -16.42
CA SER A 124 -19.78 20.05 -17.31
C SER A 124 -18.62 20.42 -18.24
N GLN A 125 -17.41 19.90 -18.01
CA GLN A 125 -16.21 20.12 -18.84
C GLN A 125 -16.10 19.15 -20.03
N VAL A 126 -17.25 18.73 -20.58
CA VAL A 126 -17.31 17.78 -21.70
C VAL A 126 -17.05 18.53 -23.00
N ASP A 127 -15.79 18.57 -23.41
CA ASP A 127 -15.43 18.97 -24.78
C ASP A 127 -15.63 17.77 -25.73
N ALA A 128 -16.16 18.05 -26.91
CA ALA A 128 -16.87 17.08 -27.75
C ALA A 128 -15.99 15.92 -28.27
N GLN A 129 -14.66 16.02 -28.21
CA GLN A 129 -13.73 15.06 -28.82
C GLN A 129 -12.75 14.35 -27.87
N THR A 130 -12.48 14.86 -26.66
CA THR A 130 -11.62 14.18 -25.67
C THR A 130 -12.00 14.54 -24.23
N TRP A 131 -12.11 13.52 -23.35
CA TRP A 131 -12.43 13.71 -21.93
C TRP A 131 -11.16 14.07 -21.15
N ASN A 132 -10.93 15.35 -20.86
CA ASN A 132 -9.93 15.79 -19.90
C ASN A 132 -10.61 16.21 -18.59
N ALA A 133 -11.04 15.23 -17.79
CA ALA A 133 -11.62 15.51 -16.48
C ALA A 133 -10.50 15.91 -15.49
N LYS A 134 -10.39 17.21 -15.18
CA LYS A 134 -9.41 17.70 -14.20
C LYS A 134 -9.90 17.41 -12.78
N TYR A 135 -9.16 16.63 -12.01
CA TYR A 135 -9.47 16.40 -10.59
C TYR A 135 -9.38 17.74 -9.82
N PRO A 136 -10.44 18.16 -9.09
CA PRO A 136 -10.56 19.52 -8.57
C PRO A 136 -9.53 19.90 -7.50
N LYS A 137 -8.78 18.93 -6.93
CA LYS A 137 -7.79 19.17 -5.87
C LYS A 137 -6.33 19.18 -6.33
N VAL A 138 -6.04 19.00 -7.61
CA VAL A 138 -4.66 19.11 -8.12
C VAL A 138 -4.43 20.53 -8.62
N GLN A 139 -3.93 21.41 -7.75
CA GLN A 139 -3.15 22.54 -8.24
C GLN A 139 -1.86 21.94 -8.81
N CYS A 140 -1.75 21.85 -10.14
CA CYS A 140 -0.43 21.66 -10.75
C CYS A 140 0.47 22.78 -10.24
N PRO A 141 1.61 22.48 -9.59
CA PRO A 141 2.56 23.53 -9.24
C PRO A 141 2.97 24.20 -10.57
N LYS A 142 2.69 25.50 -10.68
CA LYS A 142 2.91 26.31 -11.89
C LYS A 142 4.39 26.38 -12.35
N ASN A 143 5.30 25.71 -11.64
CA ASN A 143 6.74 25.80 -11.84
C ASN A 143 7.41 24.43 -12.12
N ALA A 144 6.67 23.39 -12.52
CA ALA A 144 7.28 22.10 -12.88
C ALA A 144 7.75 22.01 -14.34
N ILE A 145 7.53 23.07 -15.14
CA ILE A 145 8.06 23.19 -16.50
C ILE A 145 8.52 24.65 -16.68
N GLN A 146 9.80 24.90 -16.42
CA GLN A 146 10.57 25.92 -17.12
C GLN A 146 11.54 25.19 -18.05
#